data_AF-A0A945I825-F1
#
_entry.id   AF-A0A945I825-F1
#
_cell.length_a   1.000
_cell.length_b   1.000
_cell.length_c   1.000
_cell.angle_alpha   90.00
_cell.angle_beta   90.00
_cell.angle_gamma   90.00
#
_symmetry.space_group_name_H-M   'P 1'
#
loop_
_entity.id
_entity.type
_entity.pdbx_description
1 polymer ?
#
loop_
_entity_poly.entity_id
_entity_poly.type
_entity_poly.pdbx_seq_one_letter_code
_entity_poly.pdbx_strand_id
1 'polypeptide(L)'
;GWPAFVVPFLFVIAPNLLMIGEPVDIAIVFVTAVAGIWFASAGMTGFFTVKLSLLQRAAYIAGGLGLLLPSQAFANAYMVEIAGGIICVATLALERMSKQK
;
A
#
# COMPACT_ATOMS: atom_id res chain seq x y z
N GLY A 1 -3.12 -15.96 -0.77
CA GLY A 1 -4.19 -15.63 -1.73
C GLY A 1 -3.61 -14.79 -2.84
N TRP A 2 -3.85 -13.49 -2.85
CA TRP A 2 -3.36 -12.58 -3.89
C TRP A 2 -1.90 -12.12 -3.76
N PRO A 3 -1.30 -11.90 -2.56
CA PRO A 3 0.05 -11.33 -2.48
C PRO A 3 1.11 -12.25 -3.07
N ALA A 4 0.89 -13.57 -3.01
CA ALA A 4 1.75 -14.57 -3.65
C ALA A 4 1.90 -14.36 -5.16
N PHE A 5 0.93 -13.72 -5.82
CA PHE A 5 1.00 -13.39 -7.24
C PHE A 5 1.69 -12.06 -7.51
N VAL A 6 1.65 -11.09 -6.59
CA VAL A 6 2.24 -9.75 -6.83
C VAL A 6 3.69 -9.65 -6.34
N VAL A 7 4.02 -10.30 -5.23
CA VAL A 7 5.32 -10.19 -4.55
C VAL A 7 6.51 -10.57 -5.45
N PRO A 8 6.45 -11.63 -6.28
CA PRO A 8 7.55 -11.95 -7.20
C PRO A 8 7.85 -10.81 -8.19
N PHE A 9 6.82 -10.12 -8.69
CA PHE A 9 7.01 -8.98 -9.60
C PHE A 9 7.58 -7.76 -8.87
N LEU A 10 7.21 -7.55 -7.60
CA LEU A 10 7.78 -6.47 -6.80
C LEU A 10 9.29 -6.64 -6.62
N PHE A 11 9.79 -7.87 -6.41
CA PHE A 11 11.23 -8.12 -6.33
C PHE A 11 11.97 -7.83 -7.64
N VAL A 12 11.31 -7.99 -8.79
CA VAL A 12 11.91 -7.67 -10.10
C VAL A 12 11.98 -6.16 -10.33
N ILE A 13 10.96 -5.42 -9.90
CA ILE A 13 10.86 -3.96 -10.14
C ILE A 13 11.61 -3.16 -9.06
N ALA A 14 11.72 -3.70 -7.84
CA ALA A 14 12.35 -3.06 -6.69
C ALA A 14 13.48 -3.92 -6.09
N PRO A 15 14.73 -3.80 -6.57
CA PRO A 15 15.88 -4.53 -6.04
C PRO A 15 16.11 -4.31 -4.54
N ASN A 16 15.65 -3.18 -4.01
CA ASN A 16 15.74 -2.83 -2.60
C ASN A 16 15.01 -3.83 -1.69
N LEU A 17 13.97 -4.50 -2.20
CA LEU A 17 13.29 -5.58 -1.47
C LEU A 17 14.17 -6.82 -1.30
N LEU A 18 15.20 -7.00 -2.15
CA LEU A 18 16.24 -8.01 -2.03
C LEU A 18 17.43 -7.54 -1.17
N MET A 19 17.26 -6.43 -0.46
CA MET A 19 18.31 -5.79 0.36
C MET A 19 19.52 -5.32 -0.44
N ILE A 20 19.31 -4.97 -1.71
CA ILE A 20 20.32 -4.39 -2.59
C ILE A 20 20.09 -2.89 -2.66
N GLY A 21 21.04 -2.08 -2.19
CA GLY A 21 20.95 -0.62 -2.24
C GLY A 21 21.40 0.05 -0.94
N GLU A 22 21.00 1.30 -0.78
CA GLU A 22 21.27 2.09 0.43
C GLU A 22 20.31 1.66 1.56
N PRO A 23 20.79 1.54 2.83
CA PRO A 23 19.98 1.03 3.94
C PRO A 23 18.67 1.77 4.21
N VAL A 24 18.64 3.10 4.08
CA VAL A 24 17.43 3.91 4.25
C VAL A 24 16.43 3.62 3.14
N ASP A 25 16.88 3.53 1.88
CA ASP A 25 16.00 3.19 0.77
C ASP A 25 15.42 1.77 0.89
N ILE A 26 16.21 0.82 1.39
CA ILE A 26 15.73 -0.55 1.69
C ILE A 26 14.63 -0.50 2.75
N ALA A 27 14.86 0.23 3.85
CA ALA A 27 13.89 0.36 4.94
C ALA A 27 12.58 1.01 4.46
N ILE A 28 12.67 2.08 3.67
CA ILE A 28 11.49 2.77 3.12
C ILE A 28 10.69 1.82 2.23
N VAL A 29 11.33 1.22 1.22
CA VAL A 29 10.64 0.34 0.25
C VAL A 29 10.04 -0.90 0.95
N PHE A 30 10.72 -1.44 1.96
CA PHE A 30 10.18 -2.55 2.75
C PHE A 30 8.91 -2.14 3.51
N VAL A 31 8.93 -1.01 4.21
CA VAL A 31 7.80 -0.53 4.99
C VAL A 31 6.61 -0.18 4.10
N THR A 32 6.85 0.49 2.96
CA THR A 32 5.79 0.87 2.02
C THR A 32 5.19 -0.35 1.32
N ALA A 33 6.00 -1.34 0.95
CA ALA A 33 5.51 -2.60 0.40
C ALA A 33 4.65 -3.39 1.42
N VAL A 34 5.10 -3.49 2.67
CA VAL A 34 4.30 -4.14 3.73
C VAL A 34 2.97 -3.42 3.95
N ALA A 35 3.01 -2.09 4.05
CA ALA A 35 1.81 -1.28 4.21
C ALA A 35 0.85 -1.42 3.01
N GLY A 36 1.38 -1.40 1.79
CA GLY A 36 0.61 -1.55 0.56
C GLY A 36 -0.13 -2.89 0.48
N ILE A 37 0.55 -4.00 0.78
CA ILE A 37 -0.07 -5.33 0.86
C ILE A 37 -1.14 -5.36 1.94
N TRP A 38 -0.90 -4.76 3.09
CA TRP A 38 -1.85 -4.74 4.20
C TRP A 38 -3.13 -3.99 3.81
N PHE A 39 -3.03 -2.75 3.35
CA PHE A 39 -4.20 -1.95 2.96
C PHE A 39 -4.96 -2.59 1.79
N ALA A 40 -4.26 -3.06 0.75
CA ALA A 40 -4.93 -3.71 -0.37
C ALA A 40 -5.65 -5.00 0.07
N SER A 41 -5.04 -5.78 0.97
CA SER A 41 -5.69 -6.96 1.55
C SER A 41 -6.94 -6.58 2.36
N ALA A 42 -6.87 -5.51 3.17
CA ALA A 42 -8.02 -5.01 3.92
C ALA A 42 -9.20 -4.63 3.02
N GLY A 43 -8.93 -3.90 1.93
CA GLY A 43 -9.95 -3.52 0.96
C GLY A 43 -10.55 -4.72 0.24
N MET A 44 -9.73 -5.71 -0.16
CA MET A 44 -10.22 -6.96 -0.77
C MET A 44 -11.10 -7.75 0.20
N THR A 45 -10.67 -7.90 1.45
CA THR A 45 -11.42 -8.64 2.47
C THR A 45 -12.69 -7.89 2.91
N GLY A 46 -12.70 -6.56 2.78
CA GLY A 46 -13.85 -5.71 3.12
C GLY A 46 -13.95 -5.35 4.59
N PHE A 47 -12.87 -5.58 5.34
CA PHE A 47 -12.83 -5.33 6.77
C PHE A 47 -11.42 -4.92 7.18
N PHE A 48 -11.32 -3.92 8.05
CA PHE A 48 -10.07 -3.55 8.71
C PHE A 48 -10.26 -3.52 10.22
N THR A 49 -10.71 -2.39 10.78
CA THR A 49 -11.15 -2.28 12.18
C THR A 49 -12.68 -2.34 12.29
N VAL A 50 -13.37 -1.91 11.23
CA VAL A 50 -14.84 -2.06 11.05
C VAL A 50 -15.15 -2.61 9.65
N LYS A 51 -16.44 -2.92 9.40
CA LYS A 51 -16.91 -3.23 8.05
C LYS A 51 -16.73 -2.03 7.14
N LEU A 52 -16.04 -2.23 6.02
CA LEU A 52 -15.73 -1.18 5.08
C LEU A 52 -16.86 -1.01 4.06
N SER A 53 -17.19 0.24 3.75
CA SER A 53 -18.07 0.56 2.62
C SER A 53 -17.38 0.24 1.29
N LEU A 54 -18.15 0.10 0.21
CA LEU A 54 -17.59 -0.18 -1.12
C LEU A 54 -16.55 0.87 -1.54
N LEU A 55 -16.79 2.14 -1.20
CA LEU A 55 -15.87 3.24 -1.49
C LEU A 55 -14.56 3.14 -0.68
N GLN A 56 -14.64 2.82 0.62
CA GLN A 56 -13.45 2.61 1.46
C GLN A 56 -12.63 1.41 0.99
N ARG A 57 -13.30 0.34 0.53
CA ARG A 57 -12.62 -0.83 -0.05
C ARG A 57 -11.86 -0.46 -1.31
N ALA A 58 -12.51 0.25 -2.23
CA ALA A 58 -11.87 0.71 -3.45
C ALA A 58 -10.69 1.65 -3.15
N ALA A 59 -10.85 2.57 -2.19
CA ALA A 59 -9.80 3.48 -1.77
C ALA A 59 -8.59 2.75 -1.15
N TYR A 60 -8.80 1.76 -0.28
CA TYR A 60 -7.71 0.95 0.28
C TYR A 60 -7.01 0.08 -0.76
N ILE A 61 -7.74 -0.47 -1.73
CA ILE A 61 -7.13 -1.21 -2.84
C ILE A 61 -6.28 -0.27 -3.70
N ALA A 62 -6.84 0.87 -4.12
CA ALA A 62 -6.12 1.84 -4.95
C ALA A 62 -4.90 2.42 -4.22
N GLY A 63 -5.07 2.83 -2.96
CA GLY A 63 -3.99 3.36 -2.14
C GLY A 63 -2.91 2.32 -1.83
N GLY A 64 -3.32 1.09 -1.50
CA GLY A 64 -2.41 -0.02 -1.24
C GLY A 64 -1.60 -0.42 -2.48
N LEU A 65 -2.23 -0.44 -3.66
CA LEU A 65 -1.51 -0.65 -4.93
C LEU A 65 -0.57 0.51 -5.27
N GLY A 66 -0.96 1.75 -4.94
CA GLY A 66 -0.09 2.92 -5.06
C GLY A 66 1.17 2.82 -4.20
N LEU A 67 1.03 2.35 -2.95
CA LEU A 67 2.16 2.08 -2.05
C LEU A 67 3.06 0.91 -2.49
N LEU A 68 2.54 -0.01 -3.30
CA LEU A 68 3.31 -1.13 -3.84
C LEU A 68 4.17 -0.75 -5.05
N LEU A 69 3.88 0.38 -5.69
CA LEU A 69 4.71 0.88 -6.77
C LEU A 69 6.00 1.46 -6.20
N PRO A 70 7.17 0.90 -6.53
CA PRO A 70 8.42 1.44 -6.03
C PRO A 70 8.68 2.82 -6.63
N SER A 71 9.06 3.77 -5.79
CA SER A 71 9.40 5.15 -6.16
C SER A 71 10.40 5.32 -7.32
N GLN A 72 11.15 4.27 -7.65
CA GLN A 72 12.16 4.25 -8.72
C GLN A 72 11.67 3.62 -10.04
N ALA A 73 10.42 3.13 -10.11
CA ALA A 73 9.89 2.47 -11.31
C ALA A 73 9.86 3.39 -12.55
N PHE A 74 9.57 4.67 -12.35
CA PHE A 74 9.55 5.71 -13.40
C PHE A 74 9.70 7.10 -12.77
N ALA A 75 9.97 8.13 -13.58
CA ALA A 75 10.36 9.48 -13.14
C ALA A 75 9.42 10.16 -12.12
N ASN A 76 8.16 9.74 -12.02
CA ASN A 76 7.16 10.30 -11.11
C ASN A 76 6.51 9.25 -10.19
N ALA A 77 7.12 8.08 -10.03
CA ALA A 77 6.54 6.99 -9.24
C ALA A 77 6.41 7.35 -7.76
N TYR A 78 7.34 8.13 -7.21
CA TYR A 78 7.26 8.64 -5.84
C TYR A 78 5.96 9.42 -5.54
N MET A 79 5.42 10.14 -6.54
CA MET A 79 4.16 10.87 -6.36
C MET A 79 2.98 9.92 -6.18
N VAL A 80 2.98 8.79 -6.90
CA VAL A 80 1.96 7.76 -6.80
C VAL A 80 2.05 7.05 -5.45
N GLU A 81 3.26 6.76 -4.99
CA GLU A 81 3.51 6.16 -3.68
C GLU A 81 2.98 7.05 -2.55
N ILE A 82 3.32 8.34 -2.56
CA ILE A 82 2.86 9.33 -1.58
C ILE A 82 1.33 9.50 -1.65
N ALA A 83 0.76 9.65 -2.85
CA ALA A 83 -0.68 9.75 -3.03
C ALA A 83 -1.41 8.51 -2.50
N GLY A 84 -0.86 7.32 -2.75
CA GLY A 84 -1.39 6.06 -2.21
C GLY A 84 -1.38 6.03 -0.69
N GLY A 85 -0.27 6.46 -0.08
CA GLY A 85 -0.16 6.61 1.38
C GLY A 85 -1.19 7.58 1.96
N ILE A 86 -1.38 8.74 1.33
CA ILE A 86 -2.38 9.73 1.74
C ILE A 86 -3.79 9.13 1.66
N ILE A 87 -4.13 8.43 0.58
CA ILE A 87 -5.44 7.79 0.41
C ILE A 87 -5.67 6.75 1.53
N CYS A 88 -4.68 5.91 1.83
CA CYS A 88 -4.77 4.92 2.90
C CYS A 88 -4.98 5.57 4.27
N VAL A 89 -4.18 6.60 4.61
CA VAL A 89 -4.29 7.29 5.90
C VAL A 89 -5.62 8.05 6.03
N ALA A 90 -6.05 8.73 4.98
CA ALA A 90 -7.33 9.44 4.95
C ALA A 90 -8.50 8.46 5.12
N THR A 91 -8.47 7.33 4.42
CA THR A 91 -9.51 6.29 4.51
C THR A 91 -9.56 5.70 5.92
N LEU A 92 -8.40 5.46 6.54
CA LEU A 92 -8.30 4.98 7.92
C LEU A 92 -8.83 6.00 8.95
N ALA A 93 -8.56 7.28 8.75
CA ALA A 93 -9.11 8.34 9.59
C ALA A 93 -10.65 8.40 9.49
N LEU A 94 -11.20 8.35 8.27
CA LEU A 94 -12.65 8.33 8.02
C LEU A 94 -13.30 7.07 8.61
N GLU A 95 -12.63 5.93 8.54
CA GLU A 95 -13.06 4.68 9.15
C GLU A 95 -13.16 4.82 10.67
N ARG A 96 -12.12 5.36 11.33
CA ARG A 96 -12.11 5.57 12.79
C ARG A 96 -13.22 6.50 13.26
N MET A 97 -13.51 7.55 12.51
CA MET A 97 -14.62 8.47 12.82
C MET A 97 -15.98 7.76 12.70
N SER A 98 -16.13 6.86 11.74
CA SER A 98 -17.36 6.07 11.57
C SER A 98 -17.58 5.06 12.69
N LYS A 99 -16.50 4.57 13.33
CA LYS A 99 -16.58 3.64 14.46
C LYS A 99 -17.09 4.30 15.77
N GLN A 100 -16.95 5.61 15.91
CA GLN A 100 -17.40 6.35 17.10
C GLN A 100 -18.88 6.78 17.05
N LYS A 101 -19.54 6.62 15.91
CA LYS A 101 -20.99 6.78 15.78
C LYS A 101 -21.71 5.46 16.06
#